data_AF-A0A7Y4SBT8-F1
#
_entry.id   AF-A0A7Y4SBT8-F1
#
_cell.length_a   1.000
_cell.length_b   1.000
_cell.length_c   1.000
_cell.angle_alpha   90.00
_cell.angle_beta   90.00
_cell.angle_gamma   90.00
#
_symmetry.space_group_name_H-M   'P 1'
#
loop_
_entity.id
_entity.type
_entity.pdbx_description
1 polymer ?
#
loop_
_entity_poly.entity_id
_entity_poly.type
_entity_poly.pdbx_seq_one_letter_code
_entity_poly.pdbx_strand_id
1 'polypeptide(L)'
;MNWVRAIVGMFVLWSGAAWGATLTWTANSEPDLAGYRVYQCTQLPCTLTSGTASLLITLGKVTSFNIGTPTVTQYYFITAYDSATNESTTSNLATFTPLVVPPPVTPPDIGISPTSLSFTAIQSSGNPATQTLTIGNRGGGTLNWTATDNATWLTLSQTSGTNNGVIIVTTATGSRAVGTYNGSITFSATGATSVAVPVTFTITAPPVIPP
;
A
#
# COMPACT_ATOMS: atom_id res chain seq x y z
N MET A 1 47.22 -25.11 -26.26
CA MET A 1 46.59 -24.90 -24.94
C MET A 1 45.10 -24.92 -25.13
N ASN A 2 44.43 -25.97 -24.65
CA ASN A 2 43.00 -26.17 -24.85
C ASN A 2 42.22 -25.35 -23.82
N TRP A 3 41.26 -24.58 -24.32
CA TRP A 3 40.48 -23.59 -23.60
C TRP A 3 39.58 -24.24 -22.54
N VAL A 4 39.58 -23.67 -21.34
CA VAL A 4 38.92 -24.23 -20.14
C VAL A 4 37.40 -24.12 -20.20
N ARG A 5 36.72 -25.16 -19.72
CA ARG A 5 35.27 -25.20 -19.50
C ARG A 5 34.94 -24.53 -18.17
N ALA A 6 34.27 -23.39 -18.19
CA ALA A 6 33.69 -22.75 -17.01
C ALA A 6 32.20 -23.08 -16.90
N ILE A 7 31.78 -23.82 -15.87
CA ILE A 7 30.37 -24.15 -15.51
C ILE A 7 30.35 -24.47 -14.00
N VAL A 8 29.36 -24.18 -13.15
CA VAL A 8 28.10 -23.40 -13.13
C VAL A 8 27.74 -23.28 -11.65
N GLY A 9 27.09 -22.18 -11.25
CA GLY A 9 26.43 -22.09 -9.93
C GLY A 9 26.57 -20.73 -9.30
N MET A 10 26.02 -19.70 -9.95
CA MET A 10 25.92 -18.40 -9.32
C MET A 10 24.63 -18.34 -8.52
N PHE A 11 24.76 -18.38 -7.20
CA PHE A 11 23.66 -18.25 -6.26
C PHE A 11 23.65 -16.82 -5.73
N VAL A 12 22.61 -16.05 -6.04
CA VAL A 12 22.36 -14.80 -5.32
C VAL A 12 21.71 -15.18 -4.00
N LEU A 13 22.51 -15.24 -2.93
CA LEU A 13 21.98 -15.46 -1.59
C LEU A 13 21.36 -14.14 -1.07
N TRP A 14 20.08 -14.18 -0.74
CA TRP A 14 19.37 -13.08 -0.09
C TRP A 14 19.72 -13.11 1.40
N SER A 15 20.54 -12.19 1.90
CA SER A 15 20.61 -11.90 3.34
C SER A 15 19.80 -10.63 3.61
N GLY A 16 18.81 -10.73 4.50
CA GLY A 16 17.93 -9.62 4.86
C GLY A 16 18.70 -8.37 5.31
N ALA A 17 18.15 -7.22 4.94
CA ALA A 17 18.41 -5.86 5.41
C ALA A 17 19.90 -5.46 5.63
N ALA A 18 20.38 -4.59 4.74
CA ALA A 18 21.62 -3.79 4.78
C ALA A 18 22.87 -4.33 4.07
N TRP A 19 22.86 -5.56 3.55
CA TRP A 19 23.98 -6.09 2.76
C TRP A 19 23.43 -6.45 1.38
N GLY A 20 23.89 -5.74 0.34
CA GLY A 20 23.39 -5.91 -1.02
C GLY A 20 23.49 -7.35 -1.55
N ALA A 21 22.94 -7.59 -2.74
CA ALA A 21 23.10 -8.86 -3.41
C ALA A 21 24.58 -9.15 -3.67
N THR A 22 24.98 -10.42 -3.53
CA THR A 22 26.35 -10.86 -3.77
C THR A 22 26.36 -11.87 -4.91
N LEU A 23 27.19 -11.63 -5.91
CA LEU A 23 27.53 -12.61 -6.93
C LEU A 23 28.57 -13.54 -6.32
N THR A 24 28.38 -14.86 -6.48
CA THR A 24 29.36 -15.87 -6.10
C THR A 24 29.63 -16.79 -7.28
N TRP A 25 30.86 -17.24 -7.45
CA TRP A 25 31.23 -18.16 -8.52
C TRP A 25 32.24 -19.20 -8.03
N THR A 26 32.32 -20.32 -8.74
CA THR A 26 33.31 -21.35 -8.45
C THR A 26 34.68 -20.90 -8.93
N ALA A 27 35.70 -21.02 -8.08
CA ALA A 27 37.08 -20.75 -8.46
C ALA A 27 37.54 -21.68 -9.58
N ASN A 28 38.30 -21.14 -10.52
CA ASN A 28 39.02 -21.92 -11.49
C ASN A 28 40.34 -22.42 -10.87
N SER A 29 40.93 -23.46 -11.47
CA SER A 29 42.08 -24.18 -10.90
C SER A 29 43.34 -24.11 -11.76
N GLU A 30 43.37 -23.23 -12.77
CA GLU A 30 44.53 -23.09 -13.64
C GLU A 30 45.71 -22.50 -12.85
N PRO A 31 46.94 -23.01 -13.07
CA PRO A 31 48.12 -22.53 -12.35
C PRO A 31 48.41 -21.04 -12.58
N ASP A 32 48.04 -20.51 -13.75
CA ASP A 32 48.30 -19.16 -14.22
C ASP A 32 47.14 -18.18 -13.96
N LEU A 33 46.04 -18.64 -13.35
CA LEU A 33 44.91 -17.79 -12.95
C LEU A 33 45.43 -16.60 -12.14
N ALA A 34 45.13 -15.39 -12.61
CA ALA A 34 45.46 -14.14 -11.91
C ALA A 34 44.24 -13.54 -11.21
N GLY A 35 43.04 -13.71 -11.75
CA GLY A 35 41.81 -13.24 -11.11
C GLY A 35 40.58 -13.28 -12.00
N TYR A 36 39.61 -12.42 -11.68
CA TYR A 36 38.30 -12.37 -12.32
C TYR A 36 37.92 -10.96 -12.75
N ARG A 37 37.17 -10.85 -13.86
CA ARG A 37 36.52 -9.63 -14.31
C ARG A 37 35.02 -9.81 -14.25
N VAL A 38 34.35 -8.88 -13.56
CA VAL A 38 32.88 -8.85 -13.47
C VAL A 38 32.37 -7.83 -14.46
N TYR A 39 31.50 -8.29 -15.35
CA TYR A 39 30.83 -7.46 -16.34
C TYR A 39 29.36 -7.28 -15.97
N GLN A 40 28.80 -6.15 -16.38
CA GLN A 40 27.43 -5.74 -16.11
C GLN A 40 26.77 -5.26 -17.40
N CYS A 41 25.49 -5.56 -17.58
CA CYS A 41 24.66 -5.02 -18.65
C CYS A 41 23.30 -4.56 -18.09
N THR A 42 22.74 -3.53 -18.72
CA THR A 42 21.38 -3.04 -18.43
C THR A 42 20.33 -3.61 -19.38
N GLN A 43 20.75 -4.32 -20.43
CA GLN A 43 19.89 -4.91 -21.46
C GLN A 43 20.50 -6.18 -22.05
N LEU A 44 19.65 -7.00 -22.68
CA LEU A 44 20.04 -8.21 -23.42
C LEU A 44 20.22 -7.90 -24.92
N PRO A 45 21.07 -8.65 -25.65
CA PRO A 45 21.96 -9.70 -25.14
C PRO A 45 23.12 -9.10 -24.32
N CYS A 46 23.57 -9.82 -23.30
CA CYS A 46 24.67 -9.40 -22.43
C CYS A 46 25.87 -10.33 -22.65
N THR A 47 26.80 -9.92 -23.51
CA THR A 47 28.02 -10.65 -23.88
C THR A 47 29.19 -9.68 -24.08
N LEU A 48 30.43 -10.18 -24.15
CA LEU A 48 31.60 -9.34 -24.46
C LEU A 48 31.50 -8.64 -25.83
N THR A 49 30.76 -9.22 -26.76
CA THR A 49 30.64 -8.74 -28.15
C THR A 49 29.35 -7.97 -28.41
N SER A 50 28.41 -7.92 -27.45
CA SER A 50 27.12 -7.23 -27.63
C SER A 50 27.23 -5.71 -27.56
N GLY A 51 28.36 -5.17 -27.07
CA GLY A 51 28.54 -3.73 -26.82
C GLY A 51 27.69 -3.18 -25.67
N THR A 52 26.89 -4.02 -25.01
CA THR A 52 26.04 -3.68 -23.86
C THR A 52 26.70 -4.00 -22.53
N ALA A 53 27.81 -4.73 -22.55
CA ALA A 53 28.60 -5.10 -21.39
C ALA A 53 29.60 -4.02 -21.03
N SER A 54 29.56 -3.56 -19.78
CA SER A 54 30.59 -2.73 -19.16
C SER A 54 31.39 -3.57 -18.16
N LEU A 55 32.71 -3.37 -18.13
CA LEU A 55 33.54 -3.92 -17.06
C LEU A 55 33.22 -3.16 -15.76
N LEU A 56 32.63 -3.86 -14.80
CA LEU A 56 32.30 -3.30 -13.50
C LEU A 56 33.53 -3.27 -12.59
N ILE A 57 34.25 -4.39 -12.51
CA ILE A 57 35.45 -4.50 -11.66
C ILE A 57 36.38 -5.63 -12.09
N THR A 58 37.68 -5.45 -11.85
CA THR A 58 38.69 -6.50 -11.89
C THR A 58 39.09 -6.87 -10.48
N LEU A 59 39.06 -8.16 -10.18
CA LEU A 59 39.26 -8.74 -8.87
C LEU A 59 40.42 -9.73 -8.93
N GLY A 60 41.11 -9.95 -7.81
CA GLY A 60 42.06 -11.05 -7.67
C GLY A 60 41.36 -12.41 -7.64
N LYS A 61 41.95 -13.39 -6.95
CA LYS A 61 41.42 -14.77 -6.84
C LYS A 61 40.21 -14.93 -5.90
N VAL A 62 39.44 -13.87 -5.68
CA VAL A 62 38.21 -13.93 -4.90
C VAL A 62 37.11 -14.61 -5.71
N THR A 63 36.14 -15.20 -5.02
CA THR A 63 35.01 -15.94 -5.61
C THR A 63 33.66 -15.30 -5.31
N SER A 64 33.68 -14.05 -4.83
CA SER A 64 32.47 -13.31 -4.48
C SER A 64 32.65 -11.82 -4.70
N PHE A 65 31.56 -11.15 -5.09
CA PHE A 65 31.50 -9.71 -5.25
C PHE A 65 30.12 -9.17 -4.86
N ASN A 66 30.08 -8.16 -3.98
CA ASN A 66 28.83 -7.50 -3.59
C ASN A 66 28.42 -6.47 -4.65
N ILE A 67 27.26 -6.66 -5.29
CA ILE A 67 26.70 -5.76 -6.31
C ILE A 67 25.78 -4.68 -5.71
N GLY A 68 25.73 -4.57 -4.39
CA GLY A 68 24.86 -3.62 -3.70
C GLY A 68 23.37 -3.94 -3.90
N THR A 69 22.55 -2.90 -3.96
CA THR A 69 21.10 -3.01 -4.12
C THR A 69 20.65 -2.29 -5.39
N PRO A 70 20.84 -2.90 -6.58
CA PRO A 70 20.34 -2.30 -7.81
C PRO A 70 18.84 -1.97 -7.72
N THR A 71 18.46 -0.81 -8.25
CA THR A 71 17.05 -0.36 -8.29
C THR A 71 16.35 -0.75 -9.59
N VAL A 72 17.08 -1.27 -10.56
CA VAL A 72 16.59 -1.77 -11.84
C VAL A 72 17.13 -3.18 -12.09
N THR A 73 16.47 -3.91 -12.98
CA THR A 73 16.94 -5.23 -13.40
C THR A 73 18.30 -5.11 -14.08
N GLN A 74 19.27 -5.91 -13.64
CA GLN A 74 20.63 -5.90 -14.18
C GLN A 74 21.10 -7.31 -14.49
N TYR A 75 21.98 -7.40 -15.49
CA TYR A 75 22.56 -8.65 -15.94
C TYR A 75 24.06 -8.65 -15.67
N TYR A 76 24.63 -9.78 -15.26
CA TYR A 76 26.07 -9.90 -15.00
C TYR A 76 26.64 -11.18 -15.60
N PHE A 77 27.90 -11.13 -16.00
CA PHE A 77 28.69 -12.32 -16.30
C PHE A 77 30.14 -12.09 -15.89
N ILE A 78 30.90 -13.16 -15.79
CA ILE A 78 32.26 -13.14 -15.27
C ILE A 78 33.20 -13.81 -16.27
N THR A 79 34.40 -13.29 -16.41
CA THR A 79 35.53 -13.95 -17.08
C THR A 79 36.68 -14.13 -16.09
N ALA A 80 37.48 -15.17 -16.28
CA ALA A 80 38.77 -15.33 -15.62
C ALA A 80 39.86 -14.66 -16.47
N TYR A 81 40.91 -14.14 -15.83
CA TYR A 81 42.11 -13.69 -16.54
C TYR A 81 43.38 -14.30 -15.96
N ASP A 82 44.35 -14.56 -16.82
CA ASP A 82 45.65 -15.12 -16.44
C ASP A 82 46.70 -14.04 -16.13
N SER A 83 47.90 -14.46 -15.72
CA SER A 83 49.02 -13.55 -15.42
C SER A 83 49.56 -12.81 -16.64
N ALA A 84 49.22 -13.25 -17.85
CA ALA A 84 49.51 -12.59 -19.12
C ALA A 84 48.32 -11.74 -19.62
N THR A 85 47.29 -11.56 -18.80
CA THR A 85 46.05 -10.79 -19.06
C THR A 85 45.13 -11.36 -20.14
N ASN A 86 45.30 -12.62 -20.54
CA ASN A 86 44.35 -13.27 -21.45
C ASN A 86 43.03 -13.55 -20.71
N GLU A 87 41.90 -13.33 -21.38
CA GLU A 87 40.57 -13.57 -20.82
C GLU A 87 39.95 -14.87 -21.30
N SER A 88 39.21 -15.53 -20.40
CA SER A 88 38.42 -16.71 -20.70
C SER A 88 37.14 -16.39 -21.48
N THR A 89 36.41 -17.43 -21.89
CA THR A 89 35.00 -17.29 -22.28
C THR A 89 34.15 -16.81 -21.09
N THR A 90 32.98 -16.24 -21.39
CA THR A 90 32.03 -15.73 -20.39
C THR A 90 31.34 -16.84 -19.61
N SER A 91 31.02 -16.58 -18.34
CA SER A 91 30.11 -17.41 -17.54
C SER A 91 28.68 -17.45 -18.09
N ASN A 92 27.81 -18.23 -17.45
CA ASN A 92 26.36 -18.05 -17.60
C ASN A 92 25.93 -16.66 -17.12
N LEU A 93 24.78 -16.22 -17.62
CA LEU A 93 24.22 -14.92 -17.25
C LEU A 93 23.56 -14.97 -15.86
N ALA A 94 23.89 -13.96 -15.07
CA ALA A 94 23.27 -13.59 -13.82
C ALA A 94 22.17 -12.57 -14.07
N THR A 95 21.02 -12.70 -13.40
CA THR A 95 20.01 -11.65 -13.41
C THR A 95 19.69 -11.25 -11.98
N PHE A 96 19.82 -9.96 -11.70
CA PHE A 96 19.28 -9.37 -10.47
C PHE A 96 18.01 -8.60 -10.83
N THR A 97 16.89 -8.99 -10.24
CA THR A 97 15.62 -8.27 -10.36
C THR A 97 15.27 -7.73 -8.97
N PRO A 98 15.19 -6.40 -8.80
CA PRO A 98 14.78 -5.83 -7.51
C PRO A 98 13.35 -6.24 -7.19
N LEU A 99 13.06 -6.48 -5.91
CA LEU A 99 11.67 -6.61 -5.46
C LEU A 99 10.98 -5.26 -5.61
N VAL A 100 9.84 -5.25 -6.30
CA VAL A 100 8.93 -4.11 -6.28
C VAL A 100 8.13 -4.22 -4.98
N VAL A 101 8.50 -3.43 -3.97
CA VAL A 101 7.67 -3.26 -2.77
C VAL A 101 6.53 -2.32 -3.16
N PRO A 102 5.26 -2.75 -3.12
CA PRO A 102 4.15 -1.84 -3.37
C PRO A 102 4.16 -0.71 -2.33
N PRO A 103 3.78 0.52 -2.71
CA PRO A 103 3.72 1.63 -1.77
C PRO A 103 2.78 1.27 -0.60
N PRO A 104 3.06 1.75 0.64
CA PRO A 104 2.17 1.53 1.76
C PRO A 104 0.76 2.05 1.44
N VAL A 105 -0.25 1.19 1.59
CA VAL A 105 -1.65 1.63 1.49
C VAL A 105 -2.03 2.36 2.77
N THR A 106 -2.44 3.61 2.67
CA THR A 106 -3.01 4.36 3.78
C THR A 106 -4.49 3.98 3.94
N PRO A 107 -4.95 3.52 5.12
CA PRO A 107 -6.35 3.16 5.33
C PRO A 107 -7.30 4.35 5.17
N PRO A 108 -8.57 4.12 4.82
CA PRO A 108 -9.58 5.17 4.82
C PRO A 108 -9.88 5.65 6.25
N ASP A 109 -10.35 6.89 6.36
CA ASP A 109 -10.76 7.48 7.64
C ASP A 109 -12.10 8.20 7.49
N ILE A 110 -13.01 7.97 8.45
CA ILE A 110 -14.39 8.48 8.38
C ILE A 110 -14.43 9.87 9.00
N GLY A 111 -14.64 10.89 8.17
CA GLY A 111 -14.97 12.23 8.60
C GLY A 111 -16.47 12.48 8.56
N ILE A 112 -17.06 12.89 9.69
CA ILE A 112 -18.48 13.26 9.77
C ILE A 112 -18.64 14.71 10.21
N SER A 113 -19.61 15.42 9.62
CA SER A 113 -20.03 16.75 10.06
C SER A 113 -21.54 16.98 9.79
N PRO A 114 -22.33 17.45 10.77
CA PRO A 114 -21.95 17.74 12.16
C PRO A 114 -21.74 16.45 13.00
N THR A 115 -21.09 16.56 14.15
CA THR A 115 -20.82 15.43 15.07
C THR A 115 -21.98 15.08 16.00
N SER A 116 -23.07 15.85 15.96
CA SER A 116 -24.32 15.57 16.69
C SER A 116 -25.49 16.24 15.97
N LEU A 117 -26.70 15.68 16.12
CA LEU A 117 -27.93 16.23 15.56
C LEU A 117 -28.97 16.49 16.66
N SER A 118 -29.73 17.57 16.54
CA SER A 118 -30.78 17.92 17.51
C SER A 118 -32.07 18.38 16.82
N PHE A 119 -33.18 17.72 17.10
CA PHE A 119 -34.49 18.02 16.52
C PHE A 119 -35.48 18.42 17.62
N THR A 120 -36.41 19.32 17.31
CA THR A 120 -37.47 19.73 18.22
C THR A 120 -38.81 19.80 17.50
N ALA A 121 -39.85 19.18 18.07
CA ALA A 121 -41.21 19.24 17.56
C ALA A 121 -42.22 19.47 18.70
N ILE A 122 -43.42 19.94 18.35
CA ILE A 122 -44.54 20.03 19.29
C ILE A 122 -45.35 18.74 19.17
N GLN A 123 -45.87 18.23 20.28
CA GLN A 123 -46.69 17.02 20.28
C GLN A 123 -47.87 17.17 19.31
N SER A 124 -48.10 16.12 18.51
CA SER A 124 -49.16 16.09 17.48
C SER A 124 -49.05 17.16 16.39
N SER A 125 -47.90 17.82 16.25
CA SER A 125 -47.59 18.69 15.09
C SER A 125 -46.94 17.91 13.95
N GLY A 126 -46.57 18.62 12.88
CA GLY A 126 -45.71 18.06 11.83
C GLY A 126 -44.34 17.61 12.34
N ASN A 127 -43.61 16.92 11.47
CA ASN A 127 -42.21 16.55 11.70
C ASN A 127 -41.33 17.81 11.71
N PRO A 128 -40.22 17.82 12.47
CA PRO A 128 -39.28 18.93 12.47
C PRO A 128 -38.56 19.06 11.12
N ALA A 129 -37.88 20.19 10.93
CA ALA A 129 -37.01 20.38 9.78
C ALA A 129 -35.93 19.29 9.71
N THR A 130 -35.65 18.83 8.49
CA THR A 130 -34.61 17.83 8.24
C THR A 130 -33.23 18.42 8.50
N GLN A 131 -32.27 17.57 8.84
CA GLN A 131 -30.87 17.98 8.99
C GLN A 131 -29.98 17.22 8.02
N THR A 132 -28.90 17.85 7.60
CA THR A 132 -27.95 17.28 6.66
C THR A 132 -26.68 16.86 7.38
N LEU A 133 -26.22 15.66 7.09
CA LEU A 133 -24.97 15.10 7.58
C LEU A 133 -24.06 14.79 6.39
N THR A 134 -22.85 15.29 6.46
CA THR A 134 -21.82 15.12 5.43
C THR A 134 -20.80 14.09 5.87
N ILE A 135 -20.45 13.19 4.96
CA ILE A 135 -19.43 12.16 5.11
C ILE A 135 -18.27 12.53 4.19
N GLY A 136 -17.04 12.42 4.69
CA GLY A 136 -15.83 12.59 3.90
C GLY A 136 -14.79 11.54 4.23
N ASN A 137 -14.00 11.14 3.22
CA ASN A 137 -12.81 10.34 3.45
C ASN A 137 -11.64 11.27 3.84
N ARG A 138 -11.19 11.19 5.09
CA ARG A 138 -10.04 11.96 5.61
C ARG A 138 -8.71 11.18 5.52
N GLY A 139 -8.79 9.91 5.15
CA GLY A 139 -7.66 9.00 5.07
C GLY A 139 -7.20 8.76 3.63
N GLY A 140 -6.48 7.66 3.45
CA GLY A 140 -6.15 7.15 2.13
C GLY A 140 -7.19 6.20 1.57
N GLY A 141 -6.79 5.45 0.54
CA GLY A 141 -7.62 4.40 -0.04
C GLY A 141 -9.01 4.86 -0.47
N THR A 142 -9.92 3.89 -0.61
CA THR A 142 -11.33 4.16 -0.91
C THR A 142 -12.16 3.88 0.33
N LEU A 143 -12.94 4.87 0.77
CA LEU A 143 -13.86 4.71 1.90
C LEU A 143 -15.19 4.14 1.41
N ASN A 144 -15.48 2.87 1.66
CA ASN A 144 -16.80 2.28 1.41
C ASN A 144 -17.55 2.20 2.73
N TRP A 145 -18.43 3.17 2.97
CA TRP A 145 -19.08 3.35 4.27
C TRP A 145 -20.52 2.85 4.27
N THR A 146 -20.98 2.41 5.44
CA THR A 146 -22.37 2.11 5.77
C THR A 146 -22.81 2.93 6.97
N ALA A 147 -24.11 3.21 7.05
CA ALA A 147 -24.74 3.95 8.14
C ALA A 147 -25.94 3.16 8.67
N THR A 148 -26.01 2.98 9.98
CA THR A 148 -27.15 2.35 10.68
C THR A 148 -27.60 3.23 11.82
N ASP A 149 -28.89 3.20 12.15
CA ASP A 149 -29.42 3.85 13.34
C ASP A 149 -30.02 2.82 14.32
N ASN A 150 -30.25 3.26 15.55
CA ASN A 150 -30.87 2.45 16.60
C ASN A 150 -32.26 2.96 17.02
N ALA A 151 -32.90 3.80 16.20
CA ALA A 151 -34.05 4.59 16.61
C ALA A 151 -35.18 4.52 15.59
N THR A 152 -36.31 3.94 15.97
CA THR A 152 -37.51 3.79 15.09
C THR A 152 -38.16 5.11 14.65
N TRP A 153 -37.74 6.24 15.24
CA TRP A 153 -38.18 7.58 14.86
C TRP A 153 -37.25 8.30 13.90
N LEU A 154 -36.11 7.69 13.55
CA LEU A 154 -35.11 8.27 12.67
C LEU A 154 -35.24 7.63 11.28
N THR A 155 -35.01 8.41 10.23
CA THR A 155 -34.85 7.88 8.87
C THR A 155 -33.66 8.55 8.20
N LEU A 156 -32.84 7.74 7.53
CA LEU A 156 -31.69 8.16 6.76
C LEU A 156 -32.02 8.06 5.27
N SER A 157 -31.71 9.09 4.48
CA SER A 157 -31.95 9.08 3.03
C SER A 157 -31.10 8.05 2.28
N GLN A 158 -29.98 7.64 2.87
CA GLN A 158 -29.10 6.59 2.35
C GLN A 158 -28.36 5.93 3.52
N THR A 159 -28.08 4.64 3.39
CA THR A 159 -27.43 3.82 4.42
C THR A 159 -26.06 3.30 3.98
N SER A 160 -25.58 3.69 2.80
CA SER A 160 -24.26 3.33 2.28
C SER A 160 -23.79 4.27 1.19
N GLY A 161 -22.48 4.38 0.99
CA GLY A 161 -21.87 5.09 -0.12
C GLY A 161 -20.36 4.91 -0.23
N THR A 162 -19.75 5.62 -1.17
CA THR A 162 -18.31 5.56 -1.45
C THR A 162 -17.69 6.95 -1.39
N ASN A 163 -16.55 7.07 -0.71
CA ASN A 163 -15.86 8.31 -0.40
C ASN A 163 -16.81 9.32 0.27
N ASN A 164 -17.04 10.46 -0.39
CA ASN A 164 -17.85 11.52 0.19
C ASN A 164 -19.35 11.23 0.01
N GLY A 165 -20.15 11.65 0.98
CA GLY A 165 -21.59 11.40 1.00
C GLY A 165 -22.36 12.51 1.69
N VAL A 166 -23.66 12.57 1.41
CA VAL A 166 -24.59 13.52 2.04
C VAL A 166 -25.86 12.78 2.45
N ILE A 167 -26.06 12.59 3.74
CA ILE A 167 -27.28 11.98 4.29
C ILE A 167 -28.22 13.09 4.75
N ILE A 168 -29.46 13.03 4.28
CA ILE A 168 -30.56 13.80 4.87
C ILE A 168 -31.16 12.94 5.98
N VAL A 169 -31.18 13.48 7.19
CA VAL A 169 -31.71 12.85 8.39
C VAL A 169 -33.04 13.48 8.72
N THR A 170 -34.07 12.65 8.88
CA THR A 170 -35.42 13.07 9.23
C THR A 170 -35.88 12.37 10.51
N THR A 171 -36.78 13.01 11.26
CA THR A 171 -37.42 12.40 12.43
C THR A 171 -38.94 12.40 12.29
N ALA A 172 -39.58 11.41 12.89
CA ALA A 172 -41.03 11.27 12.92
C ALA A 172 -41.60 11.66 14.28
N THR A 173 -42.39 12.74 14.35
CA THR A 173 -43.11 13.17 15.56
C THR A 173 -44.21 12.17 15.90
N GLY A 174 -45.10 11.86 14.94
CA GLY A 174 -46.19 10.90 15.12
C GLY A 174 -47.04 11.15 16.37
N SER A 175 -47.48 10.09 17.04
CA SER A 175 -48.22 10.12 18.31
C SER A 175 -47.32 10.05 19.56
N ARG A 176 -46.03 10.35 19.41
CA ARG A 176 -45.06 10.23 20.50
C ARG A 176 -45.39 11.20 21.64
N ALA A 177 -45.15 10.75 22.87
CA ALA A 177 -45.36 11.56 24.06
C ALA A 177 -44.33 12.69 24.16
N VAL A 178 -44.69 13.74 24.90
CA VAL A 178 -43.76 14.79 25.33
C VAL A 178 -42.57 14.15 26.05
N GLY A 179 -41.35 14.56 25.70
CA GLY A 179 -40.13 14.00 26.26
C GLY A 179 -38.94 14.09 25.31
N THR A 180 -37.80 13.59 25.77
CA THR A 180 -36.55 13.54 25.01
C THR A 180 -36.25 12.11 24.58
N TYR A 181 -36.03 11.93 23.28
CA TYR A 181 -35.66 10.67 22.65
C TYR A 181 -34.20 10.75 22.21
N ASN A 182 -33.37 9.83 22.70
CA ASN A 182 -31.97 9.73 22.32
C ASN A 182 -31.79 8.58 21.33
N GLY A 183 -31.02 8.83 20.28
CA GLY A 183 -30.67 7.87 19.24
C GLY A 183 -29.22 8.07 18.82
N SER A 184 -28.71 7.16 17.99
CA SER A 184 -27.36 7.23 17.46
C SER A 184 -27.33 6.69 16.04
N ILE A 185 -26.61 7.39 15.16
CA ILE A 185 -26.26 6.91 13.82
C ILE A 185 -24.82 6.41 13.88
N THR A 186 -24.59 5.15 13.51
CA THR A 186 -23.27 4.53 13.49
C THR A 186 -22.78 4.38 12.05
N PHE A 187 -21.61 4.93 11.77
CA PHE A 187 -20.91 4.83 10.50
C PHE A 187 -19.78 3.82 10.59
N SER A 188 -19.69 2.91 9.63
CA SER A 188 -18.65 1.88 9.59
C SER A 188 -18.09 1.74 8.17
N ALA A 189 -16.80 1.41 8.06
CA ALA A 189 -16.14 1.09 6.80
C ALA A 189 -14.96 0.15 7.06
N THR A 190 -14.72 -0.79 6.14
CA THR A 190 -13.57 -1.69 6.24
C THR A 190 -12.27 -0.89 6.23
N GLY A 191 -11.44 -1.09 7.26
CA GLY A 191 -10.15 -0.40 7.41
C GLY A 191 -10.22 0.99 8.03
N ALA A 192 -11.40 1.48 8.42
CA ALA A 192 -11.57 2.73 9.17
C ALA A 192 -12.10 2.47 10.59
N THR A 193 -11.88 3.41 11.50
CA THR A 193 -12.53 3.39 12.83
C THR A 193 -13.99 3.82 12.69
N SER A 194 -14.92 3.06 13.27
CA SER A 194 -16.34 3.42 13.26
C SER A 194 -16.60 4.72 14.03
N VAL A 195 -17.54 5.53 13.53
CA VAL A 195 -17.91 6.82 14.11
C VAL A 195 -19.39 6.80 14.48
N ALA A 196 -19.72 7.22 15.70
CA ALA A 196 -21.10 7.36 16.15
C ALA A 196 -21.49 8.84 16.26
N VAL A 197 -22.67 9.19 15.73
CA VAL A 197 -23.25 10.53 15.79
C VAL A 197 -24.50 10.46 16.67
N PRO A 198 -24.47 11.04 17.89
CA PRO A 198 -25.64 11.12 18.74
C PRO A 198 -26.71 12.02 18.13
N VAL A 199 -27.97 11.61 18.28
CA VAL A 199 -29.16 12.34 17.84
C VAL A 199 -30.08 12.55 19.04
N THR A 200 -30.42 13.79 19.32
CA THR A 200 -31.42 14.15 20.33
C THR A 200 -32.69 14.64 19.64
N PHE A 201 -33.84 14.09 20.01
CA PHE A 201 -35.14 14.56 19.51
C PHE A 201 -36.04 14.91 20.69
N THR A 202 -36.42 16.17 20.81
CA THR A 202 -37.26 16.67 21.90
C THR A 202 -38.67 16.95 21.39
N ILE A 203 -39.67 16.39 22.05
CA ILE A 203 -41.08 16.68 21.82
C ILE A 203 -41.61 17.50 23.00
N THR A 204 -42.10 18.70 22.73
CA THR A 204 -42.67 19.61 23.74
C THR A 204 -44.19 19.57 23.72
N ALA A 205 -44.82 19.92 24.85
CA ALA A 205 -46.26 20.08 24.91
C ALA A 205 -46.74 21.24 23.99
N PRO A 206 -47.98 21.18 23.47
CA PRO A 206 -48.60 22.32 22.80
C PRO A 206 -48.70 23.52 23.76
N PRO A 207 -48.64 24.76 23.25
CA PRO A 207 -48.91 25.95 24.06
C PRO A 207 -50.31 25.84 24.70
N VAL A 208 -50.40 26.10 26.00
CA VAL A 208 -51.69 26.22 26.69
C VAL A 208 -52.26 27.59 26.34
N ILE A 209 -53.42 27.64 25.69
CA ILE A 209 -54.13 28.90 25.43
C ILE A 209 -54.87 29.29 26.72
N PRO A 210 -54.58 30.45 27.35
CA PRO A 210 -55.33 30.93 28.51
C PRO A 210 -56.80 31.21 28.14
N PRO A 211 -57.73 31.05 29.10
CA PRO A 211 -59.16 31.30 28.88
C PRO A 211 -59.50 32.77 28.60
#